data_AF-A0A967MIX3-F1
#
_entry.id   AF-A0A967MIX3-F1
#
_cell.length_a   1.000
_cell.length_b   1.000
_cell.length_c   1.000
_cell.angle_alpha   90.00
_cell.angle_beta   90.00
_cell.angle_gamma   90.00
#
_symmetry.space_group_name_H-M   'P 1'
#
loop_
_entity.id
_entity.type
_entity.pdbx_description
1 polymer ?
#
loop_
_entity_poly.entity_id
_entity_poly.type
_entity_poly.pdbx_seq_one_letter_code
_entity_poly.pdbx_strand_id
1 'polypeptide(L)' 'LADLAEFRSRDDTPVVLFTYLNPVMRFGVERFLEEAVEAGANGLLLTDLPTGADESLERAVVESALDL' A
#
# COMPACT_ATOMS: atom_id res chain seq x y z
N LEU A 1 6.47 5.50 -5.49
CA LEU A 1 7.27 4.55 -4.67
C LEU A 1 8.75 4.93 -4.65
N ALA A 2 9.37 5.27 -5.78
CA ALA A 2 10.75 5.77 -5.80
C ALA A 2 11.00 6.95 -4.85
N ASP A 3 10.12 7.97 -4.86
CA ASP A 3 10.23 9.11 -3.94
C ASP A 3 10.08 8.71 -2.47
N LEU A 4 9.27 7.68 -2.18
CA LEU A 4 9.13 7.14 -0.83
C LEU A 4 10.41 6.43 -0.39
N ALA A 5 11.03 5.64 -1.26
CA ALA A 5 12.31 5.00 -0.98
C ALA A 5 13.42 6.03 -0.72
N GLU A 6 13.45 7.15 -1.47
CA GLU A 6 14.38 8.25 -1.18
C GLU A 6 14.08 8.90 0.18
N PHE A 7 12.81 9.20 0.47
CA PHE A 7 12.39 9.74 1.77
C PHE A 7 12.83 8.85 2.93
N ARG A 8 12.60 7.54 2.82
CA ARG A 8 12.93 6.55 3.85
C ARG A 8 14.43 6.43 4.11
N SER A 9 15.28 6.80 3.15
CA SER A 9 16.74 6.85 3.36
C SER A 9 17.20 7.96 4.31
N ARG A 10 16.32 8.92 4.64
CA ARG A 10 16.64 10.10 5.45
C ARG A 10 15.71 10.29 6.64
N ASP A 11 14.58 9.59 6.71
CA ASP A 11 13.52 9.83 7.68
C ASP A 11 12.76 8.54 8.05
N ASP A 12 12.55 8.35 9.36
CA ASP A 12 11.87 7.18 9.94
C ASP A 12 10.39 7.45 10.27
N THR A 13 9.86 8.63 9.94
CA THR A 13 8.46 8.99 10.18
C THR A 13 7.53 8.01 9.47
N PRO A 14 6.51 7.43 10.15
CA PRO A 14 5.58 6.51 9.51
C PRO A 14 4.84 7.13 8.32
N VAL A 15 4.73 6.38 7.22
CA VAL A 15 4.08 6.83 5.98
C VAL A 15 2.93 5.89 5.61
N VAL A 16 1.75 6.48 5.37
CA VAL A 16 0.60 5.78 4.81
C VAL A 16 0.43 6.20 3.35
N LEU A 17 0.35 5.23 2.44
CA LEU A 17 0.02 5.48 1.05
C LEU A 17 -1.48 5.73 0.91
N PHE A 18 -1.84 6.90 0.40
CA PHE A 18 -3.24 7.28 0.18
C PHE A 18 -3.56 7.24 -1.31
N THR A 19 -4.47 6.35 -1.74
CA THR A 19 -4.75 6.15 -3.17
C THR A 19 -6.16 5.59 -3.43
N TYR A 20 -6.50 5.45 -4.70
CA TYR A 20 -7.68 4.75 -5.20
C TYR A 20 -7.32 3.31 -5.59
N LEU A 21 -8.33 2.44 -5.64
CA LEU A 21 -8.20 1.03 -6.01
C LEU A 21 -7.81 0.85 -7.48
N ASN A 22 -8.38 1.65 -8.39
CA ASN A 22 -8.14 1.47 -9.83
C ASN A 22 -6.65 1.58 -10.24
N PRO A 23 -5.87 2.58 -9.78
CA PRO A 23 -4.42 2.59 -9.98
C PRO A 23 -3.70 1.34 -9.47
N VAL A 24 -4.08 0.82 -8.29
CA VAL A 24 -3.47 -0.38 -7.69
C VAL A 24 -3.76 -1.61 -8.55
N MET A 25 -5.01 -1.80 -8.97
CA MET A 25 -5.39 -2.89 -9.88
C MET A 25 -4.67 -2.83 -11.23
N ARG A 26 -4.49 -1.61 -11.78
CA ARG A 26 -3.76 -1.41 -13.04
C ARG A 26 -2.27 -1.68 -12.91
N PHE A 27 -1.69 -1.44 -11.73
CA PHE A 27 -0.30 -1.76 -11.42
C PHE A 27 -0.10 -3.27 -11.21
N GLY A 28 -1.13 -3.96 -10.72
CA GLY A 28 -1.09 -5.31 -10.19
C GLY A 28 -1.03 -5.23 -8.66
N VAL A 29 -2.01 -5.85 -7.99
CA VAL A 29 -2.19 -5.72 -6.54
C VAL A 29 -0.98 -6.26 -5.79
N GLU A 30 -0.59 -7.50 -6.06
CA GLU A 30 0.51 -8.18 -5.37
C GLU A 30 1.81 -7.42 -5.56
N ARG A 31 2.10 -7.04 -6.80
CA ARG A 31 3.28 -6.25 -7.16
C ARG A 31 3.28 -4.89 -6.47
N PHE A 32 2.14 -4.21 -6.40
CA PHE A 32 2.04 -2.92 -5.73
C PHE A 32 2.32 -3.05 -4.24
N LEU A 33 1.76 -4.07 -3.58
CA LEU A 33 1.96 -4.32 -2.16
C LEU A 33 3.42 -4.65 -1.85
N GLU A 34 4.05 -5.53 -2.62
CA GLU A 34 5.48 -5.85 -2.52
C GLU A 34 6.35 -4.60 -2.66
N GLU A 35 6.19 -3.83 -3.74
CA GLU A 35 6.99 -2.63 -3.98
C GLU A 35 6.71 -1.52 -2.94
N ALA A 36 5.49 -1.43 -2.40
CA ALA A 36 5.14 -0.46 -1.37
C ALA A 36 5.86 -0.76 -0.04
N VAL A 37 5.92 -2.04 0.34
CA VAL A 37 6.65 -2.51 1.51
C VAL A 37 8.14 -2.29 1.33
N GLU A 38 8.69 -2.66 0.18
CA GLU A 38 10.11 -2.46 -0.14
C GLU A 38 10.50 -0.96 -0.12
N ALA A 39 9.60 -0.08 -0.57
CA ALA A 39 9.79 1.36 -0.48
C ALA A 39 9.72 1.90 0.96
N GLY A 40 9.22 1.10 1.91
CA GLY A 40 9.14 1.45 3.33
C GLY A 40 7.82 2.11 3.72
N ALA A 41 6.71 1.84 3.04
CA ALA A 41 5.38 2.22 3.52
C ALA A 41 5.00 1.44 4.78
N ASN A 42 4.19 2.07 5.65
CA ASN A 42 3.67 1.45 6.87
C ASN A 42 2.20 1.07 6.73
N GLY A 43 1.46 1.75 5.86
CA GLY A 43 0.06 1.42 5.62
C GLY A 43 -0.42 1.88 4.25
N LEU A 44 -1.63 1.45 3.92
CA LEU A 44 -2.32 1.73 2.67
C LEU A 44 -3.76 2.12 2.99
N LEU A 45 -4.19 3.30 2.53
CA LEU A 45 -5.58 3.75 2.59
C LEU A 45 -6.16 3.82 1.18
N LEU A 46 -7.09 2.90 0.88
CA LEU A 46 -7.85 2.84 -0.36
C LEU A 46 -9.17 3.60 -0.18
N THR A 47 -9.30 4.75 -0.83
CA THR A 47 -10.41 5.69 -0.58
C THR A 47 -11.77 5.22 -1.11
N ASP A 48 -11.75 4.34 -2.10
CA ASP A 48 -12.90 3.83 -2.84
C ASP A 48 -13.13 2.32 -2.61
N LEU A 49 -12.46 1.73 -1.61
CA LEU A 49 -12.71 0.35 -1.14
C LEU A 49 -13.41 0.40 0.23
N PRO A 50 -14.75 0.27 0.28
CA PRO A 50 -15.47 0.12 1.54
C PRO A 50 -15.08 -1.18 2.23
N THR A 51 -15.04 -1.17 3.57
CA THR A 51 -14.79 -2.38 4.37
C THR A 51 -15.78 -3.49 4.05
N GLY A 52 -15.28 -4.70 3.83
CA GLY A 52 -16.03 -5.90 3.46
C GLY A 52 -16.46 -5.95 2.00
N ALA A 53 -16.07 -4.99 1.16
CA ALA A 53 -16.41 -5.00 -0.26
C ALA A 53 -15.59 -6.04 -1.06
N ASP A 54 -14.36 -6.32 -0.63
CA ASP A 54 -13.49 -7.35 -1.23
C ASP A 54 -12.59 -7.99 -0.16
N GLU A 55 -13.06 -9.10 0.40
CA GLU A 55 -12.33 -9.84 1.43
C GLU A 55 -10.97 -10.37 0.94
N SER A 56 -10.84 -10.68 -0.35
CA SER A 56 -9.60 -11.25 -0.90
C SER A 56 -8.52 -10.18 -0.97
N LEU A 57 -8.88 -8.99 -1.43
CA LEU A 57 -7.99 -7.84 -1.45
C LEU A 57 -7.62 -7.40 -0.04
N GLU A 58 -8.59 -7.26 0.85
CA GLU A 58 -8.34 -6.89 2.25
C GLU A 58 -7.36 -7.84 2.92
N ARG A 59 -7.53 -9.15 2.71
CA ARG A 59 -6.61 -10.18 3.19
C ARG A 59 -5.22 -10.01 2.61
N ALA A 60 -5.10 -9.74 1.31
CA ALA A 60 -3.81 -9.54 0.65
C ALA A 60 -3.02 -8.37 1.27
N VAL A 61 -3.68 -7.25 1.61
CA VAL A 61 -3.00 -6.12 2.26
C VAL A 61 -2.55 -6.46 3.68
N VAL A 62 -3.41 -7.12 4.46
CA VAL A 62 -3.06 -7.56 5.82
C VAL A 62 -1.88 -8.54 5.82
N GLU A 63 -1.77 -9.39 4.79
CA GLU A 63 -0.64 -10.31 4.61
C GLU A 63 0.64 -9.60 4.12
N SER A 64 0.55 -8.42 3.50
CA SER A 64 1.69 -7.70 2.93
C SER A 64 2.44 -6.83 3.94
N ALA A 65 2.30 -7.04 5.25
CA ALA A 65 2.93 -6.21 6.30
C ALA A 65 2.56 -4.70 6.28
N LEU A 66 1.58 -4.30 5.47
CA LEU A 66 1.01 -2.96 5.48
C LEU A 66 -0.23 -2.96 6.38
N ASP A 67 -0.40 -1.91 7.17
CA ASP A 67 -1.67 -1.65 7.85
C ASP A 67 -2.72 -1.19 6.81
N LEU A 68 -3.89 -1.83 6.80
CA LEU A 68 -5.06 -1.45 5.99
C LEU A 68 -6.12 -0.72 6.85
#